data_AF-A0A968A2Y0-F1
#
_entry.id   AF-A0A968A2Y0-F1
#
_cell.length_a   1.000
_cell.length_b   1.000
_cell.length_c   1.000
_cell.angle_alpha   90.00
_cell.angle_beta   90.00
_cell.angle_gamma   90.00
#
_symmetry.space_group_name_H-M   'P 1'
#
loop_
_entity.id
_entity.type
_entity.pdbx_description
1 polymer ?
#
loop_
_entity_poly.entity_id
_entity_poly.type
_entity_poly.pdbx_seq_one_letter_code
_entity_poly.pdbx_strand_id
1 'polypeptide(L)'
;MNVSDAVYVVNYIFIGGPAPDPNCCESDCPPAVVDQDGNTYLTVEIDDQCWMAQNLKVTHYRNGDPIEHVTDPATWSGLTTGAYCSYNNDESHVAAYGR
;
A
#
# COMPACT_ATOMS: atom_id res chain seq x y z
N MET A 1 -8.34 22.96 -7.86
CA MET A 1 -7.75 21.95 -8.77
C MET A 1 -6.88 22.63 -9.82
N ASN A 2 -5.56 22.65 -9.63
CA ASN A 2 -4.63 22.95 -10.71
C ASN A 2 -4.25 21.61 -11.34
N VAL A 3 -4.48 21.44 -12.63
CA VAL A 3 -4.11 20.20 -13.37
C VAL A 3 -2.62 19.88 -13.28
N SER A 4 -1.80 20.86 -12.87
CA SER A 4 -0.38 20.69 -12.57
C SER A 4 -0.11 19.80 -11.34
N ASP A 5 -1.01 19.74 -10.37
CA ASP A 5 -0.80 18.99 -9.12
C ASP A 5 -0.95 17.48 -9.34
N ALA A 6 -2.00 17.07 -10.06
CA ALA A 6 -2.22 15.66 -10.42
C ALA A 6 -1.05 15.09 -11.25
N VAL A 7 -0.47 15.90 -12.15
CA VAL A 7 0.69 15.49 -12.96
C VAL A 7 1.96 15.36 -12.11
N TYR A 8 2.18 16.25 -11.13
CA TYR A 8 3.31 16.16 -10.21
C TYR A 8 3.21 14.94 -9.28
N VAL A 9 2.02 14.64 -8.76
CA VAL A 9 1.79 13.51 -7.84
C VAL A 9 1.89 12.18 -8.57
N VAL A 10 1.36 12.05 -9.80
CA VAL A 10 1.57 10.86 -10.64
C VAL A 10 3.06 10.65 -10.92
N ASN A 11 3.81 11.73 -11.17
CA ASN A 11 5.25 11.64 -11.40
C ASN A 11 6.02 11.26 -10.12
N TYR A 12 5.59 11.72 -8.94
CA TYR A 12 6.17 11.32 -7.64
C TYR A 12 5.91 9.84 -7.33
N ILE A 13 4.64 9.41 -7.39
CA ILE A 13 4.22 8.05 -7.01
C ILE A 13 4.68 7.00 -8.02
N PHE A 14 4.59 7.28 -9.33
CA PHE A 14 4.81 6.27 -10.37
C PHE A 14 6.10 6.45 -11.17
N ILE A 15 6.76 7.62 -11.09
CA ILE A 15 7.91 7.95 -11.95
C ILE A 15 9.14 8.39 -11.13
N GLY A 16 9.03 8.49 -9.79
CA GLY A 16 10.15 8.82 -8.90
C GLY A 16 10.59 10.28 -8.96
N GLY A 17 9.65 11.20 -9.24
CA GLY A 17 9.88 12.64 -9.22
C GLY A 17 10.24 13.18 -7.82
N PRO A 18 10.59 14.48 -7.70
CA PRO A 18 10.79 15.12 -6.40
C PRO A 18 9.50 15.14 -5.58
N ALA A 19 9.62 15.01 -4.26
CA ALA A 19 8.47 15.07 -3.36
C ALA A 19 7.74 16.43 -3.46
N PRO A 20 6.40 16.45 -3.41
CA PRO A 20 5.63 17.68 -3.38
C PRO A 20 5.97 18.52 -2.13
N ASP A 21 5.90 19.85 -2.26
CA ASP A 21 6.22 20.77 -1.16
C ASP A 21 5.16 20.64 -0.05
N PRO A 22 5.56 20.30 1.19
CA PRO A 22 4.63 20.07 2.32
C PRO A 22 3.87 21.32 2.79
N ASN A 23 4.18 22.51 2.26
CA ASN A 23 3.50 23.76 2.61
C ASN A 23 2.44 24.21 1.57
N CYS A 24 2.19 23.44 0.51
CA CYS A 24 1.27 23.89 -0.56
C CYS A 24 -0.22 23.75 -0.22
N CYS A 25 -0.57 22.92 0.75
CA CYS A 25 -1.86 22.87 1.44
C CYS A 25 -1.64 22.09 2.74
N GLU A 26 -2.32 22.47 3.82
CA GLU A 26 -2.28 21.73 5.08
C GLU A 26 -2.87 20.36 4.81
N SER A 27 -2.02 19.35 4.57
CA SER A 27 -2.50 18.04 4.18
C SER A 27 -3.19 17.40 5.39
N ASP A 28 -4.48 17.11 5.28
CA ASP A 28 -5.27 16.45 6.32
C ASP A 28 -4.86 14.97 6.50
N CYS A 29 -4.00 14.47 5.59
CA CYS A 29 -3.47 13.13 5.63
C CYS A 29 -2.31 12.96 6.62
N PRO A 30 -2.32 11.90 7.46
CA PRO A 30 -1.21 11.61 8.35
C PRO A 30 0.04 11.26 7.53
N PRO A 31 1.25 11.70 7.92
CA PRO A 31 2.46 11.51 7.09
C PRO A 31 2.79 10.04 6.81
N ALA A 32 2.34 9.13 7.69
CA ALA A 32 2.43 7.69 7.49
C ALA A 32 1.33 6.95 8.25
N VAL A 33 1.03 5.75 7.79
CA VAL A 33 0.19 4.76 8.48
C VAL A 33 1.03 3.53 8.82
N VAL A 34 0.75 2.92 9.97
CA VAL A 34 1.44 1.70 10.42
C VAL A 34 0.42 0.58 10.50
N ASP A 35 0.74 -0.57 9.93
CA ASP A 35 -0.11 -1.76 10.03
C ASP A 35 0.15 -2.56 11.31
N GLN A 36 -0.56 -3.68 11.45
CA GLN A 36 -0.45 -4.57 12.60
C GLN A 36 0.89 -5.33 12.65
N ASP A 37 1.56 -5.46 11.51
CA ASP A 37 2.88 -6.07 11.37
C ASP A 37 4.03 -5.09 11.68
N GLY A 38 3.72 -3.80 11.87
CA GLY A 38 4.70 -2.75 12.06
C GLY A 38 5.28 -2.19 10.75
N ASN A 39 4.72 -2.54 9.58
CA ASN A 39 5.11 -1.90 8.34
C ASN A 39 4.57 -0.47 8.31
N THR A 40 5.45 0.46 7.98
CA THR A 40 5.12 1.89 7.85
C THR A 40 4.96 2.23 6.39
N TYR A 41 3.84 2.84 6.04
CA TYR A 41 3.52 3.29 4.68
C TYR A 41 3.33 4.80 4.68
N LEU A 42 4.07 5.49 3.82
CA LEU A 42 3.86 6.91 3.61
C LEU A 42 2.49 7.16 2.99
N THR A 43 1.83 8.26 3.37
CA THR A 43 0.60 8.69 2.71
C THR A 43 0.81 9.95 1.89
N VAL A 44 -0.06 10.13 0.91
CA VAL A 44 -0.13 11.28 0.03
C VAL A 44 -1.59 11.66 -0.15
N GLU A 45 -1.86 12.96 -0.09
CA GLU A 45 -3.19 13.48 -0.36
C GLU A 45 -3.38 13.65 -1.86
N ILE A 46 -4.48 13.12 -2.39
CA ILE A 46 -4.91 13.31 -3.77
C ILE A 46 -6.36 13.80 -3.71
N ASP A 47 -6.55 15.05 -4.13
CA ASP A 47 -7.80 15.78 -3.93
C ASP A 47 -8.20 15.76 -2.44
N ASP A 48 -9.38 15.24 -2.11
CA ASP A 48 -9.88 15.17 -0.72
C ASP A 48 -9.67 13.78 -0.09
N GLN A 49 -8.76 12.97 -0.63
CA GLN A 49 -8.53 11.59 -0.18
C GLN A 49 -7.06 11.29 0.10
N CYS A 50 -6.82 10.55 1.19
CA CYS A 50 -5.50 10.05 1.57
C CYS A 50 -5.23 8.69 0.94
N TRP A 51 -4.13 8.60 0.18
CA TRP A 51 -3.67 7.38 -0.46
C TRP A 51 -2.34 6.93 0.13
N MET A 52 -2.08 5.62 0.10
CA MET A 52 -0.76 5.08 0.44
C MET A 52 0.18 5.23 -0.77
N ALA A 53 1.40 5.71 -0.53
CA ALA A 53 2.43 5.85 -1.57
C ALA A 53 3.19 4.54 -1.87
N GLN A 54 2.85 3.45 -1.18
CA GLN A 54 3.55 2.17 -1.23
C GLN A 54 2.56 1.01 -1.26
N ASN A 55 2.95 -0.09 -1.92
CA ASN A 55 2.15 -1.31 -1.98
C ASN A 55 2.01 -1.96 -0.59
N LEU A 56 0.82 -2.47 -0.31
CA LEU A 56 0.48 -3.15 0.95
C LEU A 56 1.31 -4.43 1.12
N LYS A 57 1.77 -4.70 2.35
CA LYS A 57 2.65 -5.84 2.69
C LYS A 57 2.21 -6.59 3.96
N VAL A 58 0.92 -6.55 4.28
CA VAL A 58 0.37 -7.08 5.54
C VAL A 58 0.34 -8.61 5.57
N THR A 59 0.55 -9.16 6.76
CA THR A 59 0.35 -10.59 7.07
C THR A 59 -0.61 -10.83 8.22
N HIS A 60 -1.08 -9.76 8.88
CA HIS A 60 -2.14 -9.82 9.89
C HIS A 60 -3.31 -8.90 9.54
N TYR A 61 -4.51 -9.32 9.93
CA TYR A 61 -5.69 -8.47 9.95
C TYR A 61 -5.55 -7.36 10.99
N ARG A 62 -6.38 -6.32 10.87
CA ARG A 62 -6.42 -5.18 11.82
C ARG A 62 -6.68 -5.61 13.27
N ASN A 63 -7.35 -6.74 13.48
CA ASN A 63 -7.62 -7.28 14.82
C ASN A 63 -6.46 -8.10 15.41
N GLY A 64 -5.34 -8.24 14.69
CA GLY A 64 -4.19 -9.04 15.12
C GLY A 64 -4.22 -10.49 14.67
N ASP A 65 -5.30 -10.97 14.03
CA ASP A 65 -5.35 -12.35 13.56
C ASP A 65 -4.43 -12.52 12.34
N PRO A 66 -3.67 -13.63 12.25
CA PRO A 66 -2.83 -13.89 11.09
C PRO A 66 -3.70 -14.17 9.85
N ILE A 67 -3.26 -13.67 8.70
CA ILE A 67 -3.81 -14.03 7.40
C ILE A 67 -3.07 -15.30 6.94
N GLU A 68 -3.79 -16.35 6.54
CA GLU A 68 -3.15 -17.60 6.13
C GLU A 68 -2.33 -17.41 4.85
N HIS A 69 -1.10 -17.89 4.83
CA HIS A 69 -0.26 -17.91 3.63
C HIS A 69 -0.53 -19.19 2.84
N VAL A 70 -1.14 -19.08 1.66
CA VAL A 70 -1.54 -20.24 0.87
C VAL A 70 -1.10 -20.08 -0.58
N THR A 71 -0.27 -21.00 -1.08
CA THR A 71 0.24 -20.98 -2.46
C THR A 71 -0.39 -22.05 -3.35
N ASP A 72 -1.05 -23.03 -2.75
CA ASP A 72 -1.70 -24.14 -3.44
C ASP A 72 -3.15 -23.79 -3.82
N PRO A 73 -3.53 -23.89 -5.11
CA PRO A 73 -4.85 -23.46 -5.58
C PRO A 73 -6.00 -24.36 -5.08
N ALA A 74 -5.74 -25.65 -4.84
CA ALA A 74 -6.78 -26.55 -4.31
C ALA A 74 -7.11 -26.18 -2.86
N THR A 75 -6.08 -25.92 -2.06
CA THR A 75 -6.19 -25.43 -0.68
C THR A 75 -6.93 -24.10 -0.66
N TRP A 76 -6.53 -23.14 -1.50
CA TRP A 76 -7.17 -21.83 -1.59
C TRP A 76 -8.67 -21.93 -1.90
N SER A 77 -9.07 -22.82 -2.82
CA SER A 77 -10.47 -23.00 -3.20
C SER A 77 -11.36 -23.54 -2.06
N GLY A 78 -10.76 -24.18 -1.05
CA GLY A 78 -11.45 -24.73 0.10
C GLY A 78 -11.56 -23.78 1.30
N LEU A 79 -10.89 -22.62 1.26
CA LEU A 79 -10.91 -21.69 2.38
C LEU A 79 -12.22 -20.91 2.46
N THR A 80 -12.64 -20.65 3.68
CA THR A 80 -13.76 -19.74 4.02
C THR A 80 -13.26 -18.43 4.64
N THR A 81 -11.97 -18.38 4.94
CA THR A 81 -11.23 -17.24 5.49
C THR A 81 -10.36 -16.61 4.40
N GLY A 82 -9.93 -15.36 4.61
CA GLY A 82 -8.97 -14.72 3.69
C GLY A 82 -7.56 -15.31 3.87
N ALA A 83 -6.88 -15.47 2.74
CA ALA A 83 -5.50 -15.90 2.62
C ALA A 83 -4.71 -14.91 1.74
N TYR A 84 -3.39 -14.94 1.83
CA TYR A 84 -2.49 -14.17 0.99
C TYR A 84 -1.46 -15.06 0.29
N CYS A 85 -0.93 -14.59 -0.83
CA CYS A 85 0.26 -15.14 -1.48
C CYS A 85 1.02 -14.04 -2.20
N SER A 86 2.34 -14.22 -2.29
CA SER A 86 3.19 -13.35 -3.09
C SER A 86 2.96 -13.57 -4.58
N TYR A 87 3.21 -12.55 -5.42
CA TYR A 87 3.07 -12.70 -6.88
C TYR A 87 3.91 -13.87 -7.41
N ASN A 88 3.29 -14.76 -8.19
CA ASN A 88 3.85 -16.04 -8.64
C ASN A 88 4.34 -16.98 -7.52
N ASN A 89 3.83 -16.83 -6.29
CA ASN A 89 4.28 -17.55 -5.10
C ASN A 89 5.79 -17.39 -4.81
N ASP A 90 6.37 -16.24 -5.18
CA ASP A 90 7.78 -15.94 -5.01
C ASP A 90 7.97 -14.71 -4.11
N GLU A 91 8.62 -14.91 -2.95
CA GLU A 91 8.86 -13.86 -1.96
C GLU A 91 9.79 -12.75 -2.46
N SER A 92 10.60 -12.99 -3.50
CA SER A 92 11.43 -11.94 -4.09
C SER A 92 10.62 -10.80 -4.71
N HIS A 93 9.35 -11.06 -5.06
CA HIS A 93 8.42 -10.10 -5.63
C HIS A 93 7.76 -9.17 -4.61
N VAL A 94 7.83 -9.50 -3.31
CA VAL A 94 7.18 -8.73 -2.24
C VAL A 94 7.65 -7.29 -2.22
N ALA A 95 8.96 -7.06 -2.43
CA ALA A 95 9.53 -5.72 -2.40
C ALA A 95 8.89 -4.80 -3.44
N ALA A 96 8.67 -5.34 -4.65
CA ALA A 96 8.14 -4.61 -5.80
C ALA A 96 6.61 -4.51 -5.80
N TYR A 97 5.91 -5.61 -5.52
CA TYR A 97 4.46 -5.69 -5.76
C TYR A 97 3.61 -5.76 -4.49
N GLY A 98 4.22 -5.96 -3.33
CA GLY A 98 3.47 -6.17 -2.09
C GLY A 98 2.93 -7.59 -1.96
N ARG A 99 1.90 -7.75 -1.13
CA ARG A 99 1.11 -8.98 -0.93
C ARG A 99 -0.33 -8.65 -0.55
#